data_AF-A0A662XNP6-F1
#
_entry.id   AF-A0A662XNP6-F1
#
_cell.length_a   1.000
_cell.length_b   1.000
_cell.length_c   1.000
_cell.angle_alpha   90.00
_cell.angle_beta   90.00
_cell.angle_gamma   90.00
#
_symmetry.space_group_name_H-M   'P 1'
#
loop_
_entity.id
_entity.type
_entity.pdbx_description
1 polymer ?
#
loop_
_entity_poly.entity_id
_entity_poly.type
_entity_poly.pdbx_seq_one_letter_code
_entity_poly.pdbx_strand_id
1 'polypeptide(L)'
;MPTVTSIDSTSVVFGFPANSWNYNALPTAAAPTHSVNFSLNDFSVDDFTAFQATTGFDFLTGYEMYLQGKALLERSVSDGDVEATYPCSWVDGKSEDDPNNVFSVFENGSEFEGMRECSGAVSSLQKLANMTSASTHNLQTFVETIVQGLYDTLDYISTDEVQVVLETYTLSSQLNLTAMTIDIPLNTTVRYRNVTEECTADGRVASLVNDTDGYTQDEIDWLNEYYCTELYYVYESPATTCGTENCIFLDQSGIIPLKKQVLLLPYLKNCSVEDMQYSSDYLNFLPSGCVAQEDSVFLYGSGAYMEGDAFIEDNLIPYLVNTRRHLVLSFAKLDWQLTDVSKVFNAGCGVPGGCSGLVHKLENATAAASKTVSVLVVGNSTIPADRMEAQFINPVHLVTLNAQPLYYPATGESYVWEYVDKTRFGNVSWPDPLMEFNCSILVDSYIDQVEANHFYLDEPLQAMYTSALYYLFQDAATKTVTLDEAPEGASSLYLGNARFDGDTERKKIKYSIPRSSAIATAIGVAILIGFAFVVVVVPMERVKKSPETNFAARYVAVLTEEDYPPEVHDCNLKLPTGELLKMDDYTVDAMTLHFKGNEEEKAHL
;
A
#
# COMPACT_ATOMS: atom_id res chain seq x y z
N MET A 1 36.00 -19.35 -0.32
CA MET A 1 35.21 -18.44 0.52
C MET A 1 34.41 -17.56 -0.41
N PRO A 2 33.19 -17.15 -0.04
CA PRO A 2 32.40 -16.22 -0.84
C PRO A 2 33.15 -14.90 -1.01
N THR A 3 32.87 -14.19 -2.11
CA THR A 3 33.42 -12.86 -2.35
C THR A 3 32.56 -11.81 -1.65
N VAL A 4 33.12 -10.62 -1.42
CA VAL A 4 32.32 -9.47 -0.93
C VAL A 4 31.15 -9.18 -1.87
N THR A 5 31.33 -9.35 -3.18
CA THR A 5 30.26 -9.17 -4.17
C THR A 5 29.14 -10.21 -4.07
N SER A 6 29.42 -11.43 -3.61
CA SER A 6 28.37 -12.41 -3.35
C SER A 6 27.61 -12.10 -2.06
N ILE A 7 28.27 -11.53 -1.05
CA ILE A 7 27.60 -11.09 0.18
C ILE A 7 26.67 -9.88 -0.11
N ASP A 8 27.16 -8.92 -0.90
CA ASP A 8 26.40 -7.74 -1.37
C ASP A 8 25.18 -8.10 -2.24
N SER A 9 25.05 -9.36 -2.67
CA SER A 9 23.91 -9.82 -3.47
C SER A 9 22.66 -10.12 -2.63
N THR A 10 22.79 -10.30 -1.30
CA THR A 10 21.64 -10.43 -0.41
C THR A 10 20.84 -9.14 -0.42
N SER A 11 19.58 -9.24 -0.82
CA SER A 11 18.74 -8.07 -1.08
C SER A 11 17.28 -8.34 -0.79
N VAL A 12 16.52 -7.26 -0.61
CA VAL A 12 15.06 -7.31 -0.50
C VAL A 12 14.46 -6.58 -1.70
N VAL A 13 13.46 -7.21 -2.32
CA VAL A 13 12.65 -6.62 -3.38
C VAL A 13 11.28 -6.27 -2.80
N PHE A 14 10.85 -5.04 -3.04
CA PHE A 14 9.52 -4.54 -2.65
C PHE A 14 8.65 -4.37 -3.89
N GLY A 15 7.42 -4.88 -3.84
CA GLY A 15 6.42 -4.78 -4.92
C GLY A 15 5.64 -3.46 -4.96
N PHE A 16 6.12 -2.45 -4.24
CA PHE A 16 5.48 -1.14 -4.13
C PHE A 16 6.55 -0.04 -4.11
N PRO A 17 6.23 1.18 -4.58
CA PRO A 17 7.17 2.29 -4.57
C PRO A 17 7.48 2.76 -3.15
N ALA A 18 8.74 3.11 -2.90
CA ALA A 18 9.14 3.78 -1.68
C ALA A 18 8.65 5.23 -1.68
N ASN A 19 7.79 5.58 -0.72
CA ASN A 19 7.31 6.94 -0.52
C ASN A 19 7.90 7.56 0.75
N SER A 20 7.98 8.91 0.77
CA SER A 20 8.47 9.65 1.94
C SER A 20 7.62 9.47 3.20
N TRP A 21 6.35 9.05 3.04
CA TRP A 21 5.42 8.88 4.15
C TRP A 21 5.46 7.48 4.77
N ASN A 22 6.14 6.48 4.17
CA ASN A 22 6.17 5.10 4.70
C ASN A 22 6.60 5.08 6.18
N TYR A 23 7.68 5.79 6.53
CA TYR A 23 8.19 5.89 7.91
C TYR A 23 7.15 6.44 8.92
N ASN A 24 6.13 7.16 8.44
CA ASN A 24 5.15 7.80 9.30
C ASN A 24 3.82 7.04 9.41
N ALA A 25 3.56 6.05 8.55
CA ALA A 25 2.24 5.41 8.48
C ALA A 25 2.04 4.32 9.54
N LEU A 26 3.06 3.51 9.82
CA LEU A 26 3.07 2.48 10.87
C LEU A 26 4.46 2.46 11.52
N PRO A 27 4.75 3.40 12.44
CA PRO A 27 6.09 3.56 13.00
C PRO A 27 6.45 2.48 14.03
N THR A 28 5.46 1.80 14.59
CA THR A 28 5.62 0.70 15.53
C THR A 28 4.78 -0.48 15.07
N ALA A 29 5.14 -1.68 15.49
CA ALA A 29 4.31 -2.86 15.29
C ALA A 29 2.91 -2.63 15.87
N ALA A 30 1.88 -3.05 15.14
CA ALA A 30 0.52 -2.98 15.63
C ALA A 30 0.35 -4.03 16.73
N ALA A 31 -0.28 -3.68 17.84
CA ALA A 31 -0.65 -4.67 18.85
C ALA A 31 -1.91 -5.42 18.39
N PRO A 32 -2.00 -6.74 18.62
CA PRO A 32 -3.22 -7.48 18.34
C PRO A 32 -4.36 -6.94 19.21
N THR A 33 -5.51 -6.69 18.61
CA THR A 33 -6.75 -6.31 19.31
C THR A 33 -7.28 -7.50 20.12
N HIS A 34 -7.21 -8.69 19.53
CA HIS A 34 -7.53 -9.97 20.16
C HIS A 34 -6.57 -11.04 19.62
N SER A 35 -6.18 -11.98 20.47
CA SER A 35 -5.29 -13.09 20.13
C SER A 35 -5.73 -14.35 20.88
N VAL A 36 -5.61 -15.51 20.24
CA VAL A 36 -5.81 -16.83 20.85
C VAL A 36 -4.82 -17.80 20.22
N ASN A 37 -4.17 -18.60 21.06
CA ASN A 37 -3.20 -19.62 20.64
C ASN A 37 -3.72 -21.02 20.98
N PHE A 38 -3.43 -22.00 20.14
CA PHE A 38 -3.79 -23.40 20.34
C PHE A 38 -2.81 -24.33 19.63
N SER A 39 -2.75 -25.58 20.10
CA SER A 39 -1.98 -26.67 19.50
C SER A 39 -2.81 -27.96 19.50
N LEU A 40 -2.35 -29.02 18.84
CA LEU A 40 -3.06 -30.32 18.86
C LEU A 40 -3.22 -30.91 20.27
N ASN A 41 -2.31 -30.57 21.18
CA ASN A 41 -2.29 -31.09 22.55
C ASN A 41 -2.93 -30.14 23.57
N ASP A 42 -3.20 -28.90 23.17
CA ASP A 42 -3.78 -27.87 24.04
C ASP A 42 -4.83 -27.05 23.29
N PHE A 43 -6.09 -27.49 23.42
CA PHE A 43 -7.25 -26.79 22.91
C PHE A 43 -7.83 -25.91 24.02
N SER A 44 -7.51 -24.62 24.01
CA SER A 44 -8.20 -23.66 24.88
C SER A 44 -9.58 -23.29 24.32
N VAL A 45 -10.53 -24.23 24.42
CA VAL A 45 -11.89 -24.09 23.87
C VAL A 45 -12.62 -22.88 24.46
N ASP A 46 -12.41 -22.59 25.74
CA ASP A 46 -13.04 -21.44 26.40
C ASP A 46 -12.47 -20.11 25.87
N ASP A 47 -11.15 -20.01 25.72
CA ASP A 47 -10.50 -18.79 25.17
C ASP A 47 -10.89 -18.60 23.70
N PHE A 48 -10.96 -19.68 22.92
CA PHE A 48 -11.43 -19.62 21.54
C PHE A 48 -12.91 -19.22 21.43
N THR A 49 -13.77 -19.74 22.32
CA THR A 49 -15.19 -19.33 22.35
C THR A 49 -15.33 -17.85 22.70
N ALA A 50 -14.54 -17.34 23.64
CA ALA A 50 -14.48 -15.93 23.98
C ALA A 50 -13.96 -15.08 22.81
N PHE A 51 -12.95 -15.57 22.10
CA PHE A 51 -12.43 -14.94 20.88
C PHE A 51 -13.52 -14.84 19.82
N GLN A 52 -14.21 -15.94 19.48
CA GLN A 52 -15.31 -15.94 18.49
C GLN A 52 -16.43 -14.98 18.87
N ALA A 53 -16.84 -14.97 20.14
CA ALA A 53 -17.89 -14.08 20.61
C ALA A 53 -17.53 -12.59 20.47
N THR A 54 -16.23 -12.26 20.57
CA THR A 54 -15.75 -10.87 20.55
C THR A 54 -15.41 -10.41 19.14
N THR A 55 -14.77 -11.26 18.34
CA THR A 55 -14.29 -10.92 16.98
C THR A 55 -15.31 -11.22 15.89
N GLY A 56 -16.27 -12.11 16.15
CA GLY A 56 -17.16 -12.65 15.13
C GLY A 56 -16.45 -13.61 14.16
N PHE A 57 -15.31 -14.18 14.56
CA PHE A 57 -14.54 -15.12 13.73
C PHE A 57 -15.39 -16.32 13.30
N ASP A 58 -15.36 -16.57 11.99
CA ASP A 58 -16.08 -17.65 11.33
C ASP A 58 -15.10 -18.72 10.83
N PHE A 59 -15.39 -20.00 11.13
CA PHE A 59 -14.56 -21.13 10.73
C PHE A 59 -14.37 -21.20 9.21
N LEU A 60 -15.41 -20.85 8.44
CA LEU A 60 -15.29 -20.81 6.98
C LEU A 60 -14.24 -19.78 6.54
N THR A 61 -14.18 -18.60 7.16
CA THR A 61 -13.12 -17.62 6.88
C THR A 61 -11.74 -18.19 7.23
N GLY A 62 -11.63 -18.91 8.35
CA GLY A 62 -10.40 -19.64 8.72
C GLY A 62 -9.97 -20.66 7.67
N TYR A 63 -10.90 -21.49 7.19
CA TYR A 63 -10.63 -22.50 6.17
C TYR A 63 -10.32 -21.87 4.80
N GLU A 64 -10.98 -20.79 4.42
CA GLU A 64 -10.68 -20.03 3.18
C GLU A 64 -9.27 -19.42 3.22
N MET A 65 -8.86 -18.85 4.36
CA MET A 65 -7.48 -18.36 4.54
C MET A 65 -6.47 -19.51 4.47
N TYR A 66 -6.75 -20.62 5.15
CA TYR A 66 -5.87 -21.78 5.13
C TYR A 66 -5.76 -22.41 3.74
N LEU A 67 -6.86 -22.55 2.99
CA LEU A 67 -6.85 -23.06 1.61
C LEU A 67 -5.99 -22.20 0.70
N GLN A 68 -6.18 -20.88 0.75
CA GLN A 68 -5.41 -19.95 -0.08
C GLN A 68 -3.92 -19.97 0.30
N GLY A 69 -3.63 -20.00 1.61
CA GLY A 69 -2.27 -20.09 2.14
C GLY A 69 -1.58 -21.40 1.78
N LYS A 70 -2.30 -22.51 1.88
CA LYS A 70 -1.81 -23.85 1.54
C LYS A 70 -1.50 -24.01 0.06
N ALA A 71 -2.35 -23.47 -0.83
CA ALA A 71 -2.06 -23.47 -2.27
C ALA A 71 -0.77 -22.72 -2.60
N LEU A 72 -0.50 -21.59 -1.92
CA LEU A 72 0.75 -20.83 -2.08
C LEU A 72 1.96 -21.51 -1.42
N LEU A 73 1.77 -22.20 -0.29
CA LEU A 73 2.80 -23.01 0.36
C LEU A 73 3.23 -24.16 -0.55
N GLU A 74 2.27 -24.96 -1.03
CA GLU A 74 2.55 -26.10 -1.92
C GLU A 74 3.27 -25.64 -3.18
N ARG A 75 2.88 -24.49 -3.74
CA ARG A 75 3.61 -23.87 -4.83
C ARG A 75 5.05 -23.52 -4.42
N SER A 76 5.24 -22.90 -3.27
CA SER A 76 6.59 -22.54 -2.80
C SER A 76 7.48 -23.76 -2.57
N VAL A 77 6.90 -24.90 -2.21
CA VAL A 77 7.61 -26.18 -2.11
C VAL A 77 7.95 -26.71 -3.50
N SER A 78 6.99 -26.72 -4.44
CA SER A 78 7.23 -27.11 -5.83
C SER A 78 8.29 -26.26 -6.54
N ASP A 79 8.31 -24.95 -6.28
CA ASP A 79 9.32 -24.03 -6.82
C ASP A 79 10.73 -24.34 -6.26
N GLY A 80 10.81 -24.96 -5.08
CA GLY A 80 12.06 -25.37 -4.45
C GLY A 80 12.50 -26.80 -4.81
N ASP A 81 11.56 -27.72 -5.07
CA ASP A 81 11.79 -29.10 -5.51
C ASP A 81 11.12 -29.43 -6.84
N VAL A 82 11.73 -29.02 -7.94
CA VAL A 82 11.16 -29.31 -9.27
C VAL A 82 11.38 -30.77 -9.70
N GLU A 83 12.25 -31.52 -9.03
CA GLU A 83 12.62 -32.90 -9.38
C GLU A 83 11.83 -33.96 -8.61
N ALA A 84 11.21 -33.60 -7.47
CA ALA A 84 10.31 -34.49 -6.75
C ALA A 84 9.13 -34.92 -7.64
N THR A 85 8.92 -36.23 -7.78
CA THR A 85 7.79 -36.80 -8.53
C THR A 85 6.97 -37.77 -7.70
N TYR A 86 5.66 -37.82 -7.98
CA TYR A 86 4.71 -38.69 -7.29
C TYR A 86 3.54 -39.08 -8.20
N PRO A 87 2.81 -40.17 -7.89
CA PRO A 87 1.59 -40.53 -8.60
C PRO A 87 0.49 -39.49 -8.42
N CYS A 88 0.00 -38.88 -9.50
CA CYS A 88 -1.07 -37.87 -9.45
C CYS A 88 -2.35 -38.39 -8.78
N SER A 89 -2.58 -39.70 -8.84
CA SER A 89 -3.73 -40.38 -8.22
C SER A 89 -3.77 -40.26 -6.70
N TRP A 90 -2.62 -39.99 -6.05
CA TRP A 90 -2.56 -39.69 -4.61
C TRP A 90 -3.28 -38.39 -4.26
N VAL A 91 -3.26 -37.44 -5.20
CA VAL A 91 -3.91 -36.14 -5.02
C VAL A 91 -5.30 -36.13 -5.59
N ASP A 92 -5.51 -36.54 -6.85
CA ASP A 92 -6.79 -36.35 -7.53
C ASP A 92 -7.72 -37.57 -7.48
N GLY A 93 -7.24 -38.73 -7.03
CA GLY A 93 -7.99 -39.99 -6.97
C GLY A 93 -8.40 -40.56 -8.34
N LYS A 94 -7.94 -39.99 -9.45
CA LYS A 94 -8.33 -40.41 -10.81
C LYS A 94 -7.36 -41.47 -11.36
N SER A 95 -7.89 -42.57 -11.87
CA SER A 95 -7.12 -43.62 -12.56
C SER A 95 -6.83 -43.27 -14.02
N GLU A 96 -5.85 -43.97 -14.62
CA GLU A 96 -5.11 -43.73 -15.89
C GLU A 96 -5.89 -43.49 -17.21
N ASP A 97 -7.23 -43.43 -17.21
CA ASP A 97 -8.03 -43.43 -18.44
C ASP A 97 -8.58 -42.05 -18.85
N ASP A 98 -7.74 -41.01 -18.90
CA ASP A 98 -8.10 -39.81 -19.68
C ASP A 98 -7.23 -39.71 -20.95
N PRO A 99 -7.75 -40.13 -22.12
CA PRO A 99 -7.01 -40.07 -23.38
C PRO A 99 -6.71 -38.65 -23.87
N ASN A 100 -7.13 -37.60 -23.15
CA ASN A 100 -6.82 -36.21 -23.44
C ASN A 100 -5.78 -35.59 -22.48
N ASN A 101 -5.22 -36.36 -21.53
CA ASN A 101 -4.40 -35.80 -20.46
C ASN A 101 -2.91 -35.71 -20.83
N VAL A 102 -2.33 -34.52 -20.68
CA VAL A 102 -0.92 -34.17 -20.98
C VAL A 102 -0.04 -34.46 -19.76
N PHE A 103 -0.14 -35.65 -19.19
CA PHE A 103 0.71 -36.07 -18.07
C PHE A 103 1.81 -37.00 -18.56
N SER A 104 3.01 -36.88 -17.99
CA SER A 104 4.00 -37.95 -18.11
C SER A 104 3.52 -39.17 -17.31
N VAL A 105 4.10 -40.32 -17.63
CA VAL A 105 3.77 -41.60 -17.00
C VAL A 105 5.08 -42.19 -16.53
N PHE A 106 5.08 -42.76 -15.33
CA PHE A 106 6.26 -43.41 -14.77
C PHE A 106 6.78 -44.52 -15.68
N GLU A 107 8.10 -44.51 -15.94
CA GLU A 107 8.74 -45.47 -16.83
C GLU A 107 8.64 -46.91 -16.33
N ASN A 108 8.75 -47.86 -17.27
CA ASN A 108 8.74 -49.29 -16.97
C ASN A 108 9.89 -49.68 -16.04
N GLY A 109 9.54 -50.34 -14.92
CA GLY A 109 10.49 -50.77 -13.89
C GLY A 109 10.52 -49.90 -12.61
N SER A 110 9.76 -48.80 -12.56
CA SER A 110 9.47 -48.09 -11.30
C SER A 110 8.36 -48.80 -10.51
N GLU A 111 8.25 -48.55 -9.21
CA GLU A 111 7.14 -49.10 -8.39
C GLU A 111 5.76 -48.54 -8.77
N PHE A 112 5.74 -47.44 -9.54
CA PHE A 112 4.55 -46.74 -10.01
C PHE A 112 4.33 -46.87 -11.52
N GLU A 113 4.95 -47.87 -12.17
CA GLU A 113 4.86 -48.10 -13.62
C GLU A 113 3.40 -47.99 -14.13
N GLY A 114 3.20 -47.17 -15.16
CA GLY A 114 1.89 -46.93 -15.77
C GLY A 114 1.11 -45.76 -15.15
N MET A 115 1.41 -45.36 -13.92
CA MET A 115 0.69 -44.28 -13.24
C MET A 115 1.04 -42.90 -13.80
N ARG A 116 0.04 -42.00 -13.80
CA ARG A 116 0.26 -40.57 -14.12
C ARG A 116 1.25 -39.97 -13.13
N GLU A 117 2.28 -39.34 -13.67
CA GLU A 117 3.35 -38.68 -12.94
C GLU A 117 3.03 -37.19 -12.78
N CYS A 118 3.07 -36.73 -11.54
CA CYS A 118 3.02 -35.34 -11.14
C CYS A 118 4.37 -34.98 -10.50
N SER A 119 4.77 -33.72 -10.60
CA SER A 119 6.00 -33.23 -9.96
C SER A 119 5.68 -32.12 -8.96
N GLY A 120 6.61 -31.85 -8.05
CA GLY A 120 6.51 -30.83 -7.02
C GLY A 120 5.87 -31.35 -5.72
N ALA A 121 5.21 -30.46 -4.99
CA ALA A 121 4.58 -30.78 -3.71
C ALA A 121 3.38 -31.72 -3.87
N VAL A 122 3.26 -32.69 -2.95
CA VAL A 122 2.04 -33.50 -2.81
C VAL A 122 0.94 -32.62 -2.21
N SER A 123 -0.06 -32.30 -3.02
CA SER A 123 -1.15 -31.43 -2.56
C SER A 123 -2.12 -32.17 -1.64
N SER A 124 -2.47 -31.56 -0.50
CA SER A 124 -3.51 -32.07 0.38
C SER A 124 -4.73 -31.16 0.49
N LEU A 125 -4.90 -30.27 -0.49
CA LEU A 125 -6.07 -29.39 -0.62
C LEU A 125 -7.40 -30.16 -0.64
N GLN A 126 -7.45 -31.40 -1.13
CA GLN A 126 -8.66 -32.23 -1.11
C GLN A 126 -9.21 -32.49 0.29
N LYS A 127 -8.35 -32.50 1.32
CA LYS A 127 -8.80 -32.66 2.71
C LYS A 127 -9.72 -31.53 3.16
N LEU A 128 -9.71 -30.41 2.44
CA LEU A 128 -10.56 -29.26 2.67
C LEU A 128 -11.92 -29.32 1.95
N ALA A 129 -12.28 -30.42 1.28
CA ALA A 129 -13.56 -30.53 0.55
C ALA A 129 -14.79 -30.27 1.42
N ASN A 130 -14.73 -30.67 2.69
CA ASN A 130 -15.84 -30.50 3.65
C ASN A 130 -15.78 -29.18 4.44
N MET A 131 -14.96 -28.20 4.04
CA MET A 131 -14.81 -26.94 4.79
C MET A 131 -16.10 -26.11 4.92
N THR A 132 -17.04 -26.28 4.00
CA THR A 132 -18.34 -25.57 4.01
C THR A 132 -19.37 -26.25 4.90
N SER A 133 -19.10 -27.49 5.31
CA SER A 133 -20.00 -28.27 6.16
C SER A 133 -19.90 -27.79 7.61
N ALA A 134 -21.03 -27.41 8.22
CA ALA A 134 -21.07 -26.99 9.62
C ALA A 134 -20.55 -28.06 10.61
N SER A 135 -20.48 -29.33 10.21
CA SER A 135 -19.92 -30.41 11.03
C SER A 135 -18.41 -30.27 11.28
N THR A 136 -17.68 -29.59 10.40
CA THR A 136 -16.22 -29.35 10.53
C THR A 136 -15.92 -28.05 11.27
N HIS A 137 -16.93 -27.23 11.57
CA HIS A 137 -16.81 -25.92 12.22
C HIS A 137 -16.68 -26.04 13.74
N ASN A 138 -15.63 -26.72 14.17
CA ASN A 138 -15.22 -26.83 15.56
C ASN A 138 -13.69 -26.75 15.67
N LEU A 139 -13.18 -26.30 16.83
CA LEU A 139 -11.77 -25.99 17.00
C LEU A 139 -10.88 -27.22 16.76
N GLN A 140 -11.26 -28.38 17.30
CA GLN A 140 -10.48 -29.60 17.17
C GLN A 140 -10.31 -30.00 15.70
N THR A 141 -11.42 -30.16 14.96
CA THR A 141 -11.37 -30.52 13.53
C THR A 141 -10.64 -29.47 12.70
N PHE A 142 -10.75 -28.19 13.06
CA PHE A 142 -10.04 -27.11 12.39
C PHE A 142 -8.52 -27.26 12.51
N VAL A 143 -8.00 -27.43 13.72
CA VAL A 143 -6.56 -27.58 13.96
C VAL A 143 -6.03 -28.89 13.40
N GLU A 144 -6.74 -30.00 13.61
CA GLU A 144 -6.38 -31.31 13.04
C GLU A 144 -6.26 -31.24 11.50
N THR A 145 -7.18 -30.54 10.84
CA THR A 145 -7.13 -30.33 9.39
C THR A 145 -5.93 -29.50 8.96
N ILE A 146 -5.58 -28.46 9.73
CA ILE A 146 -4.41 -27.62 9.46
C ILE A 146 -3.13 -28.44 9.62
N VAL A 147 -2.90 -29.04 10.79
CA VAL A 147 -1.64 -29.73 11.09
C VAL A 147 -1.45 -30.95 10.19
N GLN A 148 -2.50 -31.74 9.97
CA GLN A 148 -2.40 -32.88 9.06
C GLN A 148 -2.15 -32.43 7.62
N GLY A 149 -2.81 -31.35 7.18
CA GLY A 149 -2.58 -30.80 5.85
C GLY A 149 -1.14 -30.31 5.66
N LEU A 150 -0.53 -29.72 6.69
CA LEU A 150 0.87 -29.33 6.67
C LEU A 150 1.80 -30.55 6.63
N TYR A 151 1.54 -31.57 7.44
CA TYR A 151 2.36 -32.79 7.49
C TYR A 151 2.36 -33.54 6.15
N ASP A 152 1.24 -33.58 5.43
CA ASP A 152 1.20 -34.25 4.12
C ASP A 152 2.08 -33.54 3.07
N THR A 153 2.31 -32.24 3.23
CA THR A 153 3.16 -31.43 2.33
C THR A 153 4.60 -31.34 2.84
N LEU A 154 4.79 -31.31 4.16
CA LEU A 154 6.06 -31.17 4.87
C LEU A 154 6.19 -32.32 5.87
N ASP A 155 6.58 -33.51 5.40
CA ASP A 155 6.61 -34.75 6.21
C ASP A 155 7.70 -34.77 7.30
N TYR A 156 8.56 -33.75 7.32
CA TYR A 156 9.65 -33.56 8.25
C TYR A 156 9.32 -32.62 9.42
N ILE A 157 8.05 -32.29 9.67
CA ILE A 157 7.61 -31.41 10.78
C ILE A 157 7.28 -32.21 12.06
N SER A 158 7.28 -31.55 13.21
CA SER A 158 6.74 -32.11 14.46
C SER A 158 5.30 -31.66 14.67
N THR A 159 4.36 -32.53 14.32
CA THR A 159 2.92 -32.25 14.36
C THR A 159 2.41 -31.85 15.75
N ASP A 160 2.96 -32.48 16.79
CA ASP A 160 2.49 -32.32 18.17
C ASP A 160 2.86 -30.97 18.79
N GLU A 161 3.81 -30.26 18.16
CA GLU A 161 4.36 -28.99 18.64
C GLU A 161 3.94 -27.80 17.77
N VAL A 162 3.24 -28.04 16.65
CA VAL A 162 2.72 -26.96 15.80
C VAL A 162 1.79 -26.06 16.61
N GLN A 163 2.10 -24.76 16.61
CA GLN A 163 1.28 -23.73 17.23
C GLN A 163 0.49 -22.99 16.16
N VAL A 164 -0.79 -22.75 16.41
CA VAL A 164 -1.64 -21.95 15.55
C VAL A 164 -2.21 -20.80 16.38
N VAL A 165 -1.88 -19.58 15.96
CA VAL A 165 -2.29 -18.33 16.60
C VAL A 165 -3.28 -17.62 15.69
N LEU A 166 -4.47 -17.30 16.21
CA LEU A 166 -5.45 -16.45 15.53
C LEU A 166 -5.46 -15.07 16.15
N GLU A 167 -5.36 -14.05 15.31
CA GLU A 167 -5.25 -12.67 15.75
C GLU A 167 -6.13 -11.74 14.93
N THR A 168 -6.59 -10.67 15.56
CA THR A 168 -7.28 -9.57 14.88
C THR A 168 -6.58 -8.26 15.16
N TYR A 169 -6.46 -7.41 14.14
CA TYR A 169 -5.85 -6.10 14.26
C TYR A 169 -6.76 -5.04 13.67
N THR A 170 -6.82 -3.88 14.32
CA THR A 170 -7.46 -2.67 13.78
C THR A 170 -6.35 -1.71 13.35
N LEU A 171 -5.97 -1.77 12.07
CA LEU A 171 -4.89 -0.93 11.52
C LEU A 171 -5.33 0.52 11.36
N SER A 172 -6.62 0.73 11.08
CA SER A 172 -7.26 2.05 11.09
C SER A 172 -8.76 1.90 11.30
N SER A 173 -9.50 3.01 11.40
CA SER A 173 -10.97 2.97 11.45
C SER A 173 -11.62 2.35 10.20
N GLN A 174 -10.88 2.20 9.11
CA GLN A 174 -11.36 1.63 7.84
C GLN A 174 -10.70 0.30 7.49
N LEU A 175 -9.69 -0.16 8.23
CA LEU A 175 -8.86 -1.33 7.87
C LEU A 175 -8.79 -2.28 9.06
N ASN A 176 -9.29 -3.49 8.86
CA ASN A 176 -9.21 -4.58 9.83
C ASN A 176 -8.49 -5.77 9.21
N LEU A 177 -7.62 -6.38 10.00
CA LEU A 177 -6.90 -7.59 9.63
C LEU A 177 -7.38 -8.73 10.52
N THR A 178 -7.67 -9.87 9.92
CA THR A 178 -7.78 -11.16 10.62
C THR A 178 -6.63 -12.03 10.15
N ALA A 179 -5.80 -12.49 11.07
CA ALA A 179 -4.59 -13.25 10.77
C ALA A 179 -4.60 -14.61 11.46
N MET A 180 -3.96 -15.57 10.80
CA MET A 180 -3.62 -16.89 11.30
C MET A 180 -2.12 -17.06 11.11
N THR A 181 -1.38 -17.21 12.19
CA THR A 181 0.05 -17.53 12.15
C THR A 181 0.23 -18.97 12.63
N ILE A 182 0.99 -19.74 11.88
CA ILE A 182 1.32 -21.13 12.18
C ILE A 182 2.83 -21.21 12.35
N ASP A 183 3.27 -21.57 13.55
CA ASP A 183 4.66 -21.86 13.86
C ASP A 183 4.87 -23.38 13.77
N ILE A 184 5.77 -23.80 12.87
CA ILE A 184 5.96 -25.18 12.47
C ILE A 184 7.40 -25.59 12.80
N PRO A 185 7.62 -26.22 13.96
CA PRO A 185 8.93 -26.72 14.32
C PRO A 185 9.26 -27.99 13.53
N LEU A 186 10.48 -28.10 12.97
CA LEU A 186 10.92 -29.29 12.23
C LEU A 186 11.08 -30.50 13.16
N ASN A 187 11.05 -31.75 12.70
CA ASN A 187 11.21 -32.89 13.59
C ASN A 187 12.61 -32.90 14.25
N THR A 188 12.72 -33.31 15.52
CA THR A 188 13.99 -33.51 16.23
C THR A 188 14.92 -34.54 15.55
N THR A 189 14.39 -35.36 14.63
CA THR A 189 15.18 -36.29 13.82
C THR A 189 15.91 -35.63 12.65
N VAL A 190 15.56 -34.38 12.32
CA VAL A 190 16.21 -33.62 11.25
C VAL A 190 17.64 -33.31 11.65
N ARG A 191 18.59 -33.70 10.81
CA ARG A 191 20.02 -33.47 11.02
C ARG A 191 20.48 -32.31 10.16
N TYR A 192 21.07 -31.30 10.75
CA TYR A 192 21.56 -30.12 10.01
C TYR A 192 23.03 -30.23 9.57
N ARG A 193 23.71 -31.33 9.94
CA ARG A 193 25.10 -31.62 9.59
C ARG A 193 25.22 -33.06 9.08
N ASN A 194 26.10 -33.29 8.11
CA ASN A 194 26.42 -34.63 7.65
C ASN A 194 27.63 -35.21 8.39
N VAL A 195 27.39 -35.78 9.58
CA VAL A 195 28.44 -36.38 10.41
C VAL A 195 28.77 -37.84 10.05
N THR A 196 28.14 -38.41 9.03
CA THR A 196 28.15 -39.86 8.75
C THR A 196 29.51 -40.39 8.30
N GLU A 197 30.29 -39.56 7.59
CA GLU A 197 31.65 -39.89 7.15
C GLU A 197 32.71 -39.54 8.21
N GLU A 198 32.35 -38.68 9.15
CA GLU A 198 33.23 -38.08 10.14
C GLU A 198 33.08 -38.69 11.53
N CYS A 199 32.10 -39.56 11.74
CA CYS A 199 31.87 -40.26 12.98
C CYS A 199 31.92 -41.77 12.78
N THR A 200 32.69 -42.44 13.63
CA THR A 200 32.72 -43.90 13.74
C THR A 200 31.38 -44.42 14.27
N ALA A 201 31.08 -45.70 14.02
CA ALA A 201 29.86 -46.35 14.53
C ALA A 201 29.72 -46.32 16.07
N ASP A 202 30.82 -46.11 16.79
CA ASP A 202 30.86 -45.96 18.25
C ASP A 202 30.64 -44.51 18.72
N GLY A 203 30.29 -43.59 17.82
CA GLY A 203 29.99 -42.18 18.13
C GLY A 203 31.23 -41.32 18.39
N ARG A 204 32.39 -41.70 17.86
CA ARG A 204 33.65 -40.94 17.99
C ARG A 204 34.08 -40.34 16.67
N VAL A 205 34.75 -39.20 16.69
CA VAL A 205 35.25 -38.54 15.49
C VAL A 205 36.26 -39.45 14.77
N ALA A 206 36.01 -39.73 13.50
CA ALA A 206 36.88 -40.49 12.61
C ALA A 206 38.07 -39.60 12.19
N SER A 207 39.25 -40.21 11.98
CA SER A 207 40.51 -39.48 11.80
C SER A 207 40.61 -38.60 10.53
N LEU A 208 39.55 -38.42 9.75
CA LEU A 208 39.54 -37.54 8.58
C LEU A 208 39.40 -36.05 8.96
N VAL A 209 38.97 -35.75 10.19
CA VAL A 209 39.05 -34.41 10.81
C VAL A 209 40.42 -34.20 11.52
N ASN A 210 41.25 -35.25 11.64
CA ASN A 210 42.58 -35.16 12.26
C ASN A 210 43.63 -34.55 11.30
N ASP A 211 43.51 -33.26 11.04
CA ASP A 211 44.69 -32.41 11.17
C ASP A 211 44.69 -31.85 12.60
N THR A 212 44.86 -32.75 13.59
CA THR A 212 44.89 -32.40 15.02
C THR A 212 46.21 -31.78 15.46
N ASP A 213 47.08 -31.43 14.51
CA ASP A 213 48.31 -30.68 14.76
C ASP A 213 47.96 -29.28 15.30
N GLY A 214 47.78 -29.17 16.62
CA GLY A 214 47.45 -27.92 17.31
C GLY A 214 46.47 -28.05 18.47
N TYR A 215 45.68 -29.13 18.53
CA TYR A 215 44.71 -29.36 19.60
C TYR A 215 45.33 -30.11 20.79
N THR A 216 44.94 -29.71 22.00
CA THR A 216 45.21 -30.37 23.27
C THR A 216 44.38 -31.65 23.42
N GLN A 217 44.80 -32.54 24.33
CA GLN A 217 44.05 -33.78 24.59
C GLN A 217 42.63 -33.50 25.13
N ASP A 218 42.46 -32.43 25.91
CA ASP A 218 41.17 -32.04 26.47
C ASP A 218 40.21 -31.59 25.36
N GLU A 219 40.69 -30.87 24.34
CA GLU A 219 39.90 -30.48 23.16
C GLU A 219 39.52 -31.68 22.28
N ILE A 220 40.41 -32.67 22.14
CA ILE A 220 40.11 -33.92 21.43
C ILE A 220 39.06 -34.73 22.17
N ASP A 221 39.16 -34.82 23.51
CA ASP A 221 38.18 -35.53 24.33
C ASP A 221 36.81 -34.82 24.28
N TRP A 222 36.81 -33.48 24.30
CA TRP A 222 35.62 -32.66 24.09
C TRP A 222 34.99 -32.90 22.71
N LEU A 223 35.76 -32.84 21.62
CA LEU A 223 35.24 -33.11 20.27
C LEU A 223 34.58 -34.49 20.17
N ASN A 224 35.17 -35.50 20.80
CA ASN A 224 34.58 -36.84 20.85
C ASN A 224 33.28 -36.93 21.64
N GLU A 225 33.05 -36.05 22.62
CA GLU A 225 31.82 -35.99 23.41
C GLU A 225 30.70 -35.22 22.68
N TYR A 226 31.02 -34.10 22.06
CA TYR A 226 30.03 -33.16 21.52
C TYR A 226 29.78 -33.31 20.02
N TYR A 227 30.81 -33.55 19.20
CA TYR A 227 30.73 -33.43 17.74
C TYR A 227 29.78 -34.45 17.09
N CYS A 228 29.90 -35.71 17.49
CA CYS A 228 29.14 -36.83 16.94
C CYS A 228 27.76 -37.03 17.59
N THR A 229 27.35 -36.11 18.46
CA THR A 229 26.06 -36.16 19.15
C THR A 229 25.09 -35.18 18.47
N GLU A 230 23.93 -35.68 18.05
CA GLU A 230 22.90 -34.89 17.34
C GLU A 230 22.32 -33.73 18.17
N LEU A 231 22.50 -33.76 19.50
CA LEU A 231 22.09 -32.68 20.40
C LEU A 231 22.87 -31.38 20.15
N TYR A 232 24.09 -31.47 19.60
CA TYR A 232 24.96 -30.33 19.43
C TYR A 232 25.19 -30.03 17.95
N TYR A 233 25.00 -28.77 17.57
CA TYR A 233 25.50 -28.25 16.30
C TYR A 233 26.86 -27.62 16.55
N VAL A 234 27.93 -28.39 16.33
CA VAL A 234 29.30 -27.91 16.47
C VAL A 234 29.75 -27.27 15.15
N TYR A 235 30.27 -26.04 15.23
CA TYR A 235 30.83 -25.36 14.06
C TYR A 235 32.18 -25.96 13.69
N GLU A 236 32.20 -26.76 12.62
CA GLU A 236 33.38 -27.54 12.18
C GLU A 236 34.57 -26.65 11.79
N SER A 237 34.28 -25.45 11.28
CA SER A 237 35.30 -24.48 10.88
C SER A 237 34.93 -23.06 11.33
N PRO A 238 35.09 -22.74 12.64
CA PRO A 238 34.71 -21.42 13.17
C PRO A 238 35.42 -20.26 12.45
N ALA A 239 36.65 -20.48 11.98
CA ALA A 239 37.40 -19.51 11.18
C ALA A 239 36.72 -19.13 9.85
N THR A 240 35.73 -19.92 9.37
CA THR A 240 35.02 -19.67 8.12
C THR A 240 33.52 -19.45 8.29
N THR A 241 32.93 -19.92 9.39
CA THR A 241 31.49 -19.82 9.69
C THR A 241 31.17 -18.85 10.82
N CYS A 242 32.17 -18.36 11.55
CA CYS A 242 31.97 -17.44 12.65
C CYS A 242 32.69 -16.11 12.43
N GLY A 243 31.97 -15.05 12.79
CA GLY A 243 32.49 -13.72 12.97
C GLY A 243 32.98 -13.52 14.41
N THR A 244 33.24 -12.27 14.74
CA THR A 244 33.70 -11.81 16.04
C THR A 244 32.63 -12.00 17.11
N GLU A 245 31.38 -11.66 16.77
CA GLU A 245 30.27 -11.65 17.71
C GLU A 245 29.23 -12.74 17.43
N ASN A 246 29.12 -13.30 16.24
CA ASN A 246 28.06 -14.26 15.90
C ASN A 246 28.51 -15.24 14.81
N CYS A 247 27.77 -16.32 14.58
CA CYS A 247 28.04 -17.29 13.52
C CYS A 247 26.86 -17.38 12.55
N ILE A 248 27.15 -17.75 11.30
CA ILE A 248 26.14 -18.15 10.32
C ILE A 248 25.77 -19.61 10.52
N PHE A 249 24.50 -19.97 10.38
CA PHE A 249 24.07 -21.36 10.42
C PHE A 249 24.09 -21.96 9.00
N LEU A 250 24.83 -23.06 8.82
CA LEU A 250 24.86 -23.81 7.57
C LEU A 250 23.91 -25.00 7.68
N ASP A 251 22.88 -25.00 6.84
CA ASP A 251 21.93 -26.10 6.79
C ASP A 251 22.32 -27.14 5.74
N GLN A 252 22.68 -28.32 6.22
CA GLN A 252 22.99 -29.50 5.40
C GLN A 252 21.91 -30.59 5.50
N SER A 253 20.71 -30.26 5.98
CA SER A 253 19.63 -31.25 6.15
C SER A 253 19.06 -31.79 4.85
N GLY A 254 19.36 -31.16 3.72
CA GLY A 254 18.75 -31.46 2.42
C GLY A 254 17.29 -31.03 2.34
N ILE A 255 16.75 -30.41 3.39
CA ILE A 255 15.40 -29.84 3.38
C ILE A 255 15.42 -28.57 2.56
N ILE A 256 14.44 -28.47 1.68
CA ILE A 256 14.37 -27.37 0.73
C ILE A 256 13.96 -26.09 1.46
N PRO A 257 14.78 -25.03 1.40
CA PRO A 257 14.48 -23.80 2.11
C PRO A 257 13.28 -23.12 1.45
N LEU A 258 12.23 -22.89 2.24
CA LEU A 258 11.11 -22.09 1.79
C LEU A 258 11.56 -20.65 1.53
N LYS A 259 11.11 -20.09 0.41
CA LYS A 259 11.41 -18.70 0.08
C LYS A 259 10.80 -17.78 1.13
N LYS A 260 11.61 -16.90 1.72
CA LYS A 260 11.17 -15.88 2.68
C LYS A 260 10.50 -14.73 1.93
N GLN A 261 9.17 -14.64 1.97
CA GLN A 261 8.42 -13.70 1.14
C GLN A 261 7.05 -13.33 1.72
N VAL A 262 6.50 -12.23 1.22
CA VAL A 262 5.14 -11.77 1.44
C VAL A 262 4.44 -11.59 0.10
N LEU A 263 3.29 -12.22 -0.06
CA LEU A 263 2.48 -12.24 -1.26
C LEU A 263 1.07 -11.70 -0.99
N LEU A 264 0.44 -11.14 -2.02
CA LEU A 264 -0.92 -10.65 -1.99
C LEU A 264 -1.75 -11.25 -3.13
N LEU A 265 -2.98 -11.63 -2.79
CA LEU A 265 -4.03 -12.07 -3.70
C LEU A 265 -5.32 -11.31 -3.40
N PRO A 266 -6.26 -11.20 -4.35
CA PRO A 266 -7.62 -10.83 -3.98
C PRO A 266 -8.14 -11.91 -3.02
N TYR A 267 -8.93 -11.53 -2.02
CA TYR A 267 -9.49 -12.54 -1.13
C TYR A 267 -10.52 -13.38 -1.91
N LEU A 268 -10.27 -14.68 -2.02
CA LEU A 268 -11.08 -15.61 -2.79
C LEU A 268 -12.08 -16.36 -1.90
N LYS A 269 -13.31 -16.48 -2.38
CA LYS A 269 -14.41 -17.22 -1.75
C LYS A 269 -14.94 -18.32 -2.66
N ASN A 270 -15.65 -19.29 -2.06
CA ASN A 270 -16.33 -20.38 -2.78
C ASN A 270 -15.40 -21.18 -3.71
N CYS A 271 -14.14 -21.33 -3.33
CA CYS A 271 -13.19 -22.18 -4.05
C CYS A 271 -13.59 -23.65 -3.94
N SER A 272 -13.56 -24.38 -5.06
CA SER A 272 -13.74 -25.83 -5.14
C SER A 272 -12.39 -26.54 -5.07
N VAL A 273 -12.31 -27.56 -4.22
CA VAL A 273 -11.18 -28.49 -4.15
C VAL A 273 -11.52 -29.89 -4.70
N GLU A 274 -12.75 -30.10 -5.14
CA GLU A 274 -13.16 -31.35 -5.82
C GLU A 274 -12.71 -31.33 -7.29
N ASP A 275 -12.80 -30.15 -7.93
CA ASP A 275 -12.45 -29.93 -9.33
C ASP A 275 -11.09 -29.23 -9.48
N MET A 276 -10.10 -29.65 -8.67
CA MET A 276 -8.75 -29.09 -8.77
C MET A 276 -8.09 -29.45 -10.10
N GLN A 277 -7.26 -28.53 -10.59
CA GLN A 277 -6.49 -28.71 -11.81
C GLN A 277 -5.01 -28.72 -11.47
N TYR A 278 -4.31 -29.74 -11.95
CA TYR A 278 -2.85 -29.73 -11.95
C TYR A 278 -2.35 -28.83 -13.07
N SER A 279 -1.37 -27.98 -12.77
CA SER A 279 -0.66 -27.22 -13.78
C SER A 279 0.75 -27.75 -13.92
N SER A 280 1.10 -28.23 -15.12
CA SER A 280 2.46 -28.68 -15.45
C SER A 280 3.47 -27.53 -15.50
N ASP A 281 3.02 -26.28 -15.62
CA ASP A 281 3.90 -25.11 -15.68
C ASP A 281 4.36 -24.68 -14.28
N TYR A 282 3.56 -24.99 -13.25
CA TYR A 282 3.79 -24.57 -11.85
C TYR A 282 3.89 -25.76 -10.89
N LEU A 283 3.85 -26.97 -11.42
CA LEU A 283 4.03 -28.24 -10.70
C LEU A 283 3.18 -28.33 -9.41
N ASN A 284 1.92 -27.91 -9.51
CA ASN A 284 1.02 -27.89 -8.35
C ASN A 284 -0.47 -28.02 -8.76
N PHE A 285 -1.29 -28.51 -7.83
CA PHE A 285 -2.74 -28.50 -7.91
C PHE A 285 -3.30 -27.19 -7.36
N LEU A 286 -4.24 -26.60 -8.10
CA LEU A 286 -4.87 -25.35 -7.72
C LEU A 286 -6.39 -25.52 -7.56
N PRO A 287 -6.99 -24.83 -6.58
CA PRO A 287 -8.44 -24.77 -6.44
C PRO A 287 -9.07 -24.05 -7.63
N SER A 288 -10.32 -24.42 -7.95
CA SER A 288 -11.07 -23.86 -9.08
C SER A 288 -12.37 -23.19 -8.64
N GLY A 289 -13.02 -22.42 -9.52
CA GLY A 289 -14.33 -21.81 -9.23
C GLY A 289 -14.33 -20.69 -8.17
N CYS A 290 -13.16 -20.21 -7.77
CA CYS A 290 -13.01 -19.13 -6.79
C CYS A 290 -13.61 -17.79 -7.26
N VAL A 291 -14.20 -17.03 -6.34
CA VAL A 291 -14.77 -15.70 -6.57
C VAL A 291 -14.02 -14.65 -5.74
N ALA A 292 -13.44 -13.66 -6.40
CA ALA A 292 -12.72 -12.57 -5.75
C ALA A 292 -13.68 -11.55 -5.08
N GLN A 293 -13.33 -11.12 -3.88
CA GLN A 293 -14.01 -10.04 -3.17
C GLN A 293 -13.27 -8.70 -3.38
N GLU A 294 -13.99 -7.63 -3.76
CA GLU A 294 -13.37 -6.35 -4.16
C GLU A 294 -12.75 -5.56 -3.01
N ASP A 295 -13.37 -5.63 -1.82
CA ASP A 295 -13.03 -4.84 -0.63
C ASP A 295 -12.13 -5.59 0.38
N SER A 296 -11.45 -6.64 -0.08
CA SER A 296 -10.58 -7.44 0.77
C SER A 296 -9.48 -8.13 0.00
N VAL A 297 -8.31 -8.27 0.62
CA VAL A 297 -7.18 -9.03 0.07
C VAL A 297 -6.78 -10.15 1.01
N PHE A 298 -6.27 -11.22 0.41
CA PHE A 298 -5.56 -12.27 1.10
C PHE A 298 -4.07 -11.97 1.08
N LEU A 299 -3.42 -12.13 2.23
CA LEU A 299 -1.99 -11.97 2.42
C LEU A 299 -1.40 -13.31 2.83
N TYR A 300 -0.28 -13.67 2.23
CA TYR A 300 0.53 -14.82 2.58
C TYR A 300 1.92 -14.35 2.97
N GLY A 301 2.45 -14.87 4.06
CA GLY A 301 3.82 -14.65 4.50
C GLY A 301 4.48 -15.97 4.86
N SER A 302 5.69 -16.19 4.36
CA SER A 302 6.55 -17.29 4.75
C SER A 302 7.85 -16.76 5.33
N GLY A 303 8.15 -17.18 6.54
CA GLY A 303 9.36 -16.87 7.29
C GLY A 303 9.98 -18.14 7.86
N ALA A 304 11.20 -18.00 8.38
CA ALA A 304 11.86 -19.08 9.11
C ALA A 304 12.92 -18.51 10.05
N TYR A 305 13.07 -19.15 11.20
CA TYR A 305 14.07 -18.81 12.21
C TYR A 305 14.69 -20.07 12.84
N MET A 306 15.80 -19.86 13.55
CA MET A 306 16.47 -20.89 14.34
C MET A 306 16.23 -20.63 15.83
N GLU A 307 15.93 -21.68 16.58
CA GLU A 307 15.79 -21.65 18.05
C GLU A 307 16.64 -22.79 18.65
N GLY A 308 17.05 -22.63 19.90
CA GLY A 308 17.73 -23.70 20.64
C GLY A 308 17.87 -23.40 22.13
N ASP A 309 18.28 -24.39 22.90
CA ASP A 309 18.40 -24.26 24.35
C ASP A 309 19.59 -23.35 24.72
N ALA A 310 20.67 -23.42 23.94
CA ALA A 310 21.84 -22.58 24.17
C ALA A 310 22.69 -22.33 22.92
N PHE A 311 23.38 -21.20 22.92
CA PHE A 311 24.47 -20.87 22.00
C PHE A 311 25.71 -20.57 22.84
N ILE A 312 26.64 -21.52 22.86
CA ILE A 312 27.77 -21.51 23.78
C ILE A 312 29.06 -21.59 22.97
N GLU A 313 30.05 -20.83 23.41
CA GLU A 313 31.44 -21.08 23.10
C GLU A 313 32.08 -21.74 24.33
N ASP A 314 32.75 -22.88 24.09
CA ASP A 314 33.58 -23.58 25.10
C ASP A 314 34.83 -24.13 24.41
N ASN A 315 35.98 -24.05 25.08
CA ASN A 315 37.29 -24.44 24.54
C ASN A 315 37.57 -23.89 23.13
N LEU A 316 37.21 -22.63 22.89
CA LEU A 316 37.37 -21.91 21.62
C LEU A 316 36.48 -22.43 20.47
N ILE A 317 35.58 -23.37 20.72
CA ILE A 317 34.69 -23.93 19.71
C ILE A 317 33.25 -23.48 20.00
N PRO A 318 32.63 -22.66 19.14
CA PRO A 318 31.23 -22.35 19.25
C PRO A 318 30.38 -23.57 18.87
N TYR A 319 29.24 -23.72 19.54
CA TYR A 319 28.24 -24.72 19.22
C TYR A 319 26.85 -24.29 19.70
N LEU A 320 25.84 -24.85 19.06
CA LEU A 320 24.45 -24.67 19.45
C LEU A 320 23.92 -25.96 20.09
N VAL A 321 22.99 -25.84 21.05
CA VAL A 321 22.40 -26.96 21.78
C VAL A 321 20.93 -27.10 21.40
N ASN A 322 20.51 -28.32 21.08
CA ASN A 322 19.14 -28.69 20.74
C ASN A 322 18.51 -27.74 19.70
N THR A 323 19.29 -27.43 18.67
CA THR A 323 18.92 -26.41 17.69
C THR A 323 17.92 -26.94 16.69
N ARG A 324 16.95 -26.10 16.38
CA ARG A 324 15.81 -26.45 15.57
C ARG A 324 15.40 -25.30 14.68
N ARG A 325 15.09 -25.60 13.43
CA ARG A 325 14.45 -24.65 12.54
C ARG A 325 12.94 -24.63 12.80
N HIS A 326 12.39 -23.43 12.76
CA HIS A 326 10.97 -23.17 12.80
C HIS A 326 10.58 -22.49 11.49
N LEU A 327 9.55 -23.02 10.82
CA LEU A 327 8.94 -22.38 9.67
C LEU A 327 7.70 -21.62 10.15
N VAL A 328 7.61 -20.33 9.81
CA VAL A 328 6.49 -19.49 10.22
C VAL A 328 5.68 -19.13 9.00
N LEU A 329 4.44 -19.59 8.96
CA LEU A 329 3.48 -19.25 7.92
C LEU A 329 2.42 -18.34 8.49
N SER A 330 2.21 -17.18 7.88
CA SER A 330 1.14 -16.27 8.26
C SER A 330 0.19 -16.06 7.09
N PHE A 331 -1.10 -16.23 7.36
CA PHE A 331 -2.20 -16.03 6.42
C PHE A 331 -3.09 -14.94 6.98
N ALA A 332 -3.44 -13.94 6.19
CA ALA A 332 -4.30 -12.88 6.70
C ALA A 332 -5.30 -12.39 5.67
N LYS A 333 -6.49 -12.05 6.17
CA LYS A 333 -7.53 -11.34 5.44
C LYS A 333 -7.50 -9.88 5.87
N LEU A 334 -7.17 -8.99 4.95
CA LEU A 334 -7.25 -7.55 5.15
C LEU A 334 -8.53 -7.05 4.49
N ASP A 335 -9.51 -6.67 5.31
CA ASP A 335 -10.77 -6.05 4.87
C ASP A 335 -10.70 -4.54 5.02
N TRP A 336 -11.29 -3.81 4.08
CA TRP A 336 -11.48 -2.37 4.21
C TRP A 336 -12.91 -1.92 3.94
N GLN A 337 -13.22 -0.73 4.45
CA GLN A 337 -14.49 -0.07 4.20
C GLN A 337 -14.26 1.33 3.63
N LEU A 338 -14.78 1.56 2.41
CA LEU A 338 -14.71 2.87 1.78
C LEU A 338 -15.63 3.86 2.50
N THR A 339 -15.12 5.05 2.78
CA THR A 339 -15.90 6.15 3.35
C THR A 339 -15.93 7.32 2.38
N ASP A 340 -16.98 8.15 2.49
CA ASP A 340 -17.06 9.38 1.71
C ASP A 340 -16.05 10.39 2.24
N VAL A 341 -14.90 10.46 1.58
CA VAL A 341 -13.77 11.31 1.91
C VAL A 341 -14.20 12.78 1.96
N SER A 342 -15.17 13.19 1.12
CA SER A 342 -15.67 14.57 1.14
C SER A 342 -16.30 14.93 2.48
N LYS A 343 -17.06 14.02 3.10
CA LYS A 343 -17.63 14.22 4.43
C LYS A 343 -16.57 14.24 5.53
N VAL A 344 -15.54 13.41 5.39
CA VAL A 344 -14.41 13.35 6.34
C VAL A 344 -13.72 14.71 6.48
N PHE A 345 -13.56 15.45 5.38
CA PHE A 345 -12.96 16.79 5.34
C PHE A 345 -13.97 17.95 5.28
N ASN A 346 -15.27 17.70 5.47
CA ASN A 346 -16.35 18.70 5.33
C ASN A 346 -16.32 19.47 3.98
N ALA A 347 -15.97 18.77 2.90
CA ALA A 347 -15.93 19.25 1.54
C ALA A 347 -17.14 18.77 0.72
N GLY A 348 -17.41 19.42 -0.40
CA GLY A 348 -18.39 18.95 -1.38
C GLY A 348 -17.74 18.03 -2.41
N CYS A 349 -18.39 16.91 -2.74
CA CYS A 349 -17.90 16.03 -3.80
C CYS A 349 -18.22 16.60 -5.19
N GLY A 350 -17.18 16.91 -5.96
CA GLY A 350 -17.30 17.49 -7.31
C GLY A 350 -17.21 16.49 -8.47
N VAL A 351 -16.96 15.21 -8.19
CA VAL A 351 -16.75 14.16 -9.21
C VAL A 351 -18.00 13.31 -9.44
N PRO A 352 -18.37 13.02 -10.70
CA PRO A 352 -19.42 12.04 -11.01
C PRO A 352 -18.97 10.65 -10.54
N GLY A 353 -19.79 9.97 -9.74
CA GLY A 353 -19.45 8.64 -9.17
C GLY A 353 -19.15 8.62 -7.68
N GLY A 354 -19.06 9.80 -7.03
CA GLY A 354 -18.85 9.92 -5.59
C GLY A 354 -17.38 10.05 -5.18
N CYS A 355 -17.15 10.32 -3.89
CA CYS A 355 -15.83 10.59 -3.32
C CYS A 355 -15.45 9.51 -2.29
N SER A 356 -15.79 8.26 -2.58
CA SER A 356 -15.49 7.13 -1.70
C SER A 356 -14.00 6.78 -1.76
N GLY A 357 -13.39 6.51 -0.62
CA GLY A 357 -11.97 6.22 -0.51
C GLY A 357 -11.53 5.76 0.87
N LEU A 358 -10.22 5.60 1.05
CA LEU A 358 -9.57 5.26 2.31
C LEU A 358 -8.75 6.44 2.83
N VAL A 359 -8.75 6.60 4.14
CA VAL A 359 -7.99 7.61 4.87
C VAL A 359 -7.20 6.94 5.97
N HIS A 360 -5.90 7.17 6.01
CA HIS A 360 -5.01 6.65 7.06
C HIS A 360 -4.29 7.79 7.76
N LYS A 361 -4.12 7.71 9.08
CA LYS A 361 -3.42 8.73 9.85
C LYS A 361 -1.92 8.45 9.86
N LEU A 362 -1.09 9.48 9.65
CA LEU A 362 0.36 9.38 9.81
C LEU A 362 0.72 9.63 11.28
N GLU A 363 1.04 8.56 12.01
CA GLU A 363 1.24 8.55 13.46
C GLU A 363 2.48 9.36 13.88
N ASN A 364 3.66 9.10 13.30
CA ASN A 364 4.89 9.81 13.65
C ASN A 364 4.89 11.30 13.24
N ALA A 365 4.15 11.65 12.19
CA ALA A 365 4.02 13.04 11.74
C ALA A 365 3.06 13.86 12.64
N THR A 366 2.32 13.19 13.53
CA THR A 366 1.30 13.81 14.37
C THR A 366 1.70 13.71 15.84
N ALA A 367 2.37 14.74 16.38
CA ALA A 367 2.61 14.79 17.82
C ALA A 367 1.27 14.77 18.59
N ALA A 368 1.19 14.01 19.68
CA ALA A 368 -0.05 13.76 20.43
C ALA A 368 -0.77 15.04 20.92
N ALA A 369 -0.05 16.16 21.04
CA ALA A 369 -0.57 17.47 21.44
C ALA A 369 -0.68 18.48 20.28
N SER A 370 -0.36 18.09 19.04
CA SER A 370 -0.41 19.00 17.89
C SER A 370 -1.84 19.18 17.41
N LYS A 371 -2.19 20.44 17.11
CA LYS A 371 -3.41 20.76 16.37
C LYS A 371 -3.32 20.36 14.90
N THR A 372 -2.19 19.91 14.40
CA THR A 372 -2.04 19.46 13.01
C THR A 372 -1.86 17.96 12.93
N VAL A 373 -2.68 17.31 12.12
CA VAL A 373 -2.62 15.87 11.82
C VAL A 373 -2.31 15.68 10.35
N SER A 374 -1.32 14.85 10.05
CA SER A 374 -1.06 14.42 8.67
C SER A 374 -1.77 13.10 8.37
N VAL A 375 -2.38 13.01 7.20
CA VAL A 375 -3.20 11.87 6.76
C VAL A 375 -2.87 11.52 5.31
N LEU A 376 -3.02 10.25 4.97
CA LEU A 376 -3.01 9.72 3.61
C LEU A 376 -4.45 9.60 3.15
N VAL A 377 -4.70 9.97 1.90
CA VAL A 377 -6.02 9.87 1.28
C VAL A 377 -5.88 9.19 -0.07
N VAL A 378 -6.64 8.12 -0.29
CA VAL A 378 -6.70 7.38 -1.55
C VAL A 378 -8.16 7.24 -1.98
N GLY A 379 -8.46 7.53 -3.24
CA GLY A 379 -9.79 7.33 -3.81
C GLY A 379 -10.01 5.87 -4.22
N ASN A 380 -11.26 5.42 -4.31
CA ASN A 380 -11.57 4.05 -4.73
C ASN A 380 -10.94 3.70 -6.10
N SER A 381 -10.99 4.62 -7.06
CA SER A 381 -10.44 4.41 -8.41
C SER A 381 -8.90 4.38 -8.47
N THR A 382 -8.22 4.76 -7.38
CA THR A 382 -6.75 4.76 -7.27
C THR A 382 -6.21 3.59 -6.45
N ILE A 383 -7.09 2.75 -5.88
CA ILE A 383 -6.63 1.50 -5.25
C ILE A 383 -6.13 0.57 -6.37
N PRO A 384 -4.91 -0.01 -6.26
CA PRO A 384 -4.27 -0.72 -7.37
C PRO A 384 -5.16 -1.81 -7.97
N ALA A 385 -5.54 -1.68 -9.25
CA ALA A 385 -6.48 -2.59 -9.91
C ALA A 385 -5.86 -3.97 -10.18
N ASP A 386 -4.55 -4.03 -10.41
CA ASP A 386 -3.76 -5.24 -10.69
C ASP A 386 -3.95 -6.32 -9.61
N ARG A 387 -4.28 -5.92 -8.37
CA ARG A 387 -4.61 -6.85 -7.27
C ARG A 387 -5.75 -7.80 -7.62
N MET A 388 -6.69 -7.38 -8.47
CA MET A 388 -7.85 -8.18 -8.87
C MET A 388 -7.51 -9.16 -10.00
N GLU A 389 -6.41 -8.95 -10.70
CA GLU A 389 -5.90 -9.84 -11.75
C GLU A 389 -4.94 -10.90 -11.19
N ALA A 390 -4.47 -10.72 -9.95
CA ALA A 390 -3.57 -11.63 -9.29
C ALA A 390 -4.23 -13.00 -9.01
N GLN A 391 -3.46 -14.06 -9.25
CA GLN A 391 -3.90 -15.45 -9.14
C GLN A 391 -2.85 -16.26 -8.36
N PHE A 392 -3.20 -17.46 -7.89
CA PHE A 392 -2.23 -18.35 -7.22
C PHE A 392 -0.93 -18.56 -8.01
N ILE A 393 -1.04 -18.54 -9.34
CA ILE A 393 0.05 -18.67 -10.30
C ILE A 393 0.93 -17.40 -10.38
N ASN A 394 0.33 -16.23 -10.25
CA ASN A 394 1.05 -14.96 -10.32
C ASN A 394 0.48 -13.99 -9.27
N PRO A 395 0.81 -14.21 -7.98
CA PRO A 395 0.41 -13.32 -6.90
C PRO A 395 1.20 -12.01 -7.01
N VAL A 396 0.69 -10.97 -6.34
CA VAL A 396 1.46 -9.73 -6.18
C VAL A 396 2.55 -9.99 -5.14
N HIS A 397 3.81 -9.89 -5.54
CA HIS A 397 4.95 -10.02 -4.64
C HIS A 397 5.16 -8.72 -3.88
N LEU A 398 4.75 -8.65 -2.60
CA LEU A 398 4.90 -7.44 -1.80
C LEU A 398 6.31 -7.28 -1.23
N VAL A 399 6.86 -8.36 -0.67
CA VAL A 399 8.22 -8.41 -0.12
C VAL A 399 8.86 -9.72 -0.53
N THR A 400 10.10 -9.70 -0.99
CA THR A 400 10.83 -10.92 -1.30
C THR A 400 12.27 -10.76 -0.84
N LEU A 401 12.66 -11.59 0.13
CA LEU A 401 14.04 -11.66 0.60
C LEU A 401 14.81 -12.62 -0.31
N ASN A 402 15.79 -12.09 -1.03
CA ASN A 402 16.67 -12.86 -1.90
C ASN A 402 18.00 -13.10 -1.16
N ALA A 403 18.11 -14.24 -0.50
CA ALA A 403 19.37 -14.74 0.01
C ALA A 403 20.00 -15.65 -1.05
N GLN A 404 21.19 -15.31 -1.53
CA GLN A 404 21.90 -16.19 -2.47
C GLN A 404 22.63 -17.30 -1.72
N PRO A 405 22.61 -18.55 -2.22
CA PRO A 405 23.49 -19.59 -1.72
C PRO A 405 24.96 -19.16 -1.90
N LEU A 406 25.75 -19.30 -0.84
CA LEU A 406 27.15 -18.93 -0.81
C LEU A 406 28.03 -20.17 -0.82
N TYR A 407 29.08 -20.14 -1.65
CA TYR A 407 29.99 -21.26 -1.83
C TYR A 407 30.83 -21.53 -0.57
N TYR A 408 30.73 -22.75 -0.06
CA TYR A 408 31.47 -23.24 1.10
C TYR A 408 32.61 -24.18 0.66
N PRO A 409 33.88 -23.76 0.78
CA PRO A 409 35.01 -24.49 0.21
C PRO A 409 35.27 -25.87 0.81
N ALA A 410 34.90 -26.10 2.08
CA ALA A 410 35.23 -27.34 2.76
C ALA A 410 34.44 -28.53 2.17
N THR A 411 33.16 -28.32 1.82
CA THR A 411 32.32 -29.34 1.18
C THR A 411 32.31 -29.22 -0.35
N GLY A 412 32.68 -28.05 -0.88
CA GLY A 412 32.62 -27.79 -2.32
C GLY A 412 31.21 -27.51 -2.84
N GLU A 413 30.26 -27.23 -1.95
CA GLU A 413 28.85 -26.95 -2.25
C GLU A 413 28.48 -25.49 -1.93
N SER A 414 27.26 -25.08 -2.28
CA SER A 414 26.74 -23.75 -1.93
C SER A 414 25.55 -23.90 -1.00
N TYR A 415 25.58 -23.18 0.12
CA TYR A 415 24.51 -23.21 1.12
C TYR A 415 23.92 -21.83 1.31
N VAL A 416 22.62 -21.76 1.59
CA VAL A 416 22.02 -20.53 2.10
C VAL A 416 22.56 -20.32 3.52
N TRP A 417 23.17 -19.16 3.75
CA TRP A 417 23.60 -18.78 5.09
C TRP A 417 22.38 -18.31 5.86
N GLU A 418 22.08 -19.00 6.96
CA GLU A 418 21.00 -18.61 7.86
C GLU A 418 21.54 -17.71 8.97
N TYR A 419 20.82 -16.63 9.23
CA TYR A 419 21.11 -15.72 10.33
C TYR A 419 20.64 -16.33 11.65
N VAL A 420 21.50 -16.28 12.66
CA VAL A 420 21.21 -16.80 14.01
C VAL A 420 20.88 -15.63 14.92
N ASP A 421 19.59 -15.47 15.23
CA ASP A 421 19.15 -14.51 16.25
C ASP A 421 19.41 -15.08 17.65
N LYS A 422 20.42 -14.52 18.32
CA LYS A 422 20.81 -14.90 19.68
C LYS A 422 19.68 -14.78 20.70
N THR A 423 18.68 -13.92 20.47
CA THR A 423 17.56 -13.74 21.40
C THR A 423 16.63 -14.94 21.46
N ARG A 424 16.71 -15.85 20.47
CA ARG A 424 15.96 -17.10 20.41
C ARG A 424 16.69 -18.29 21.05
N PHE A 425 17.79 -18.04 21.76
CA PHE A 425 18.51 -19.08 22.49
C PHE A 425 18.38 -18.87 23.99
N GLY A 426 18.01 -19.93 24.71
CA GLY A 426 17.73 -19.86 26.15
C GLY A 426 18.93 -19.39 27.00
N ASN A 427 20.14 -19.78 26.60
CA ASN A 427 21.38 -19.31 27.20
C ASN A 427 22.41 -18.97 26.12
N VAL A 428 22.96 -17.75 26.16
CA VAL A 428 24.02 -17.34 25.24
C VAL A 428 25.28 -17.06 26.05
N SER A 429 26.32 -17.83 25.79
CA SER A 429 27.65 -17.66 26.39
C SER A 429 28.65 -17.42 25.27
N TRP A 430 29.16 -16.20 25.21
CA TRP A 430 30.14 -15.76 24.22
C TRP A 430 31.20 -14.96 24.99
N PRO A 431 32.45 -15.43 25.13
CA PRO A 431 33.48 -14.63 25.76
C PRO A 431 33.78 -13.39 24.91
N ASP A 432 34.62 -12.49 25.46
CA ASP A 432 35.21 -11.36 24.73
C ASP A 432 35.61 -11.77 23.31
N PRO A 433 35.52 -10.87 22.30
CA PRO A 433 35.54 -11.19 20.88
C PRO A 433 36.59 -12.27 20.58
N LEU A 434 36.20 -13.27 19.78
CA LEU A 434 36.95 -14.48 19.36
C LEU A 434 38.31 -14.18 18.67
N MET A 435 39.10 -13.24 19.19
CA MET A 435 40.33 -12.69 18.62
C MET A 435 41.45 -13.72 18.53
N GLU A 436 41.35 -14.83 19.27
CA GLU A 436 42.28 -15.96 19.15
C GLU A 436 41.94 -16.89 17.98
N PHE A 437 40.68 -16.92 17.51
CA PHE A 437 40.33 -17.49 16.22
C PHE A 437 40.62 -16.47 15.12
N ASN A 438 41.10 -16.94 13.97
CA ASN A 438 41.06 -16.16 12.73
C ASN A 438 39.57 -16.05 12.29
N CYS A 439 38.75 -15.31 13.03
CA CYS A 439 37.35 -15.05 12.67
C CYS A 439 37.27 -14.50 11.25
N SER A 440 36.21 -14.89 10.56
CA SER A 440 36.02 -14.48 9.18
C SER A 440 35.46 -13.06 9.15
N ILE A 441 36.29 -12.09 8.73
CA ILE A 441 35.84 -10.71 8.44
C ILE A 441 34.68 -10.69 7.44
N LEU A 442 34.60 -11.69 6.56
CA LEU A 442 33.50 -11.84 5.61
C LEU A 442 32.19 -12.23 6.31
N VAL A 443 32.26 -13.09 7.34
CA VAL A 443 31.07 -13.45 8.13
C VAL A 443 30.60 -12.25 8.93
N ASP A 444 31.51 -11.50 9.58
CA ASP A 444 31.16 -10.24 10.25
C ASP A 444 30.48 -9.26 9.29
N SER A 445 31.05 -9.07 8.10
CA SER A 445 30.47 -8.17 7.09
C SER A 445 29.07 -8.63 6.64
N TYR A 446 28.85 -9.93 6.52
CA TYR A 446 27.54 -10.49 6.18
C TYR A 446 26.52 -10.27 7.31
N ILE A 447 26.89 -10.59 8.56
CA ILE A 447 26.02 -10.45 9.73
C ILE A 447 25.67 -8.97 9.94
N ASP A 448 26.66 -8.08 9.89
CA ASP A 448 26.47 -6.63 9.94
C ASP A 448 25.51 -6.16 8.84
N GLN A 449 25.65 -6.67 7.61
CA GLN A 449 24.74 -6.33 6.52
C GLN A 449 23.31 -6.83 6.77
N VAL A 450 23.15 -8.05 7.29
CA VAL A 450 21.83 -8.62 7.59
C VAL A 450 21.15 -7.87 8.73
N GLU A 451 21.87 -7.59 9.81
CA GLU A 451 21.34 -6.89 10.98
C GLU A 451 21.05 -5.42 10.68
N ALA A 452 22.00 -4.69 10.09
CA ALA A 452 21.84 -3.26 9.83
C ALA A 452 20.73 -2.95 8.82
N ASN A 453 20.42 -3.87 7.91
CA ASN A 453 19.37 -3.72 6.90
C ASN A 453 18.10 -4.54 7.21
N HIS A 454 18.06 -5.29 8.32
CA HIS A 454 16.99 -6.22 8.68
C HIS A 454 16.64 -7.22 7.56
N PHE A 455 17.64 -7.87 6.98
CA PHE A 455 17.48 -8.88 5.92
C PHE A 455 17.17 -10.28 6.49
N TYR A 456 16.19 -10.34 7.38
CA TYR A 456 15.64 -11.57 7.94
C TYR A 456 14.12 -11.43 8.03
N LEU A 457 13.43 -12.57 7.96
CA LEU A 457 11.97 -12.63 8.00
C LEU A 457 11.58 -13.83 8.85
N ASP A 458 11.78 -13.66 10.16
CA ASP A 458 11.48 -14.69 11.15
C ASP A 458 9.97 -14.78 11.35
N GLU A 459 9.33 -13.63 11.57
CA GLU A 459 7.89 -13.49 11.79
C GLU A 459 7.30 -12.60 10.69
N PRO A 460 6.62 -13.18 9.68
CA PRO A 460 6.23 -12.42 8.50
C PRO A 460 5.02 -11.50 8.74
N LEU A 461 4.22 -11.71 9.79
CA LEU A 461 2.96 -11.00 10.01
C LEU A 461 3.10 -9.46 10.01
N GLN A 462 4.13 -8.93 10.68
CA GLN A 462 4.38 -7.48 10.69
C GLN A 462 4.69 -6.95 9.29
N ALA A 463 5.58 -7.62 8.57
CA ALA A 463 5.92 -7.26 7.20
C ALA A 463 4.69 -7.36 6.28
N MET A 464 3.81 -8.34 6.51
CA MET A 464 2.59 -8.54 5.73
C MET A 464 1.64 -7.36 5.81
N TYR A 465 1.15 -6.98 7.00
CA TYR A 465 0.18 -5.90 7.09
C TYR A 465 0.77 -4.54 6.73
N THR A 466 2.07 -4.35 6.99
CA THR A 466 2.78 -3.09 6.69
C THR A 466 2.94 -2.92 5.18
N SER A 467 3.41 -3.96 4.49
CA SER A 467 3.56 -3.93 3.03
C SER A 467 2.21 -3.85 2.31
N ALA A 468 1.17 -4.51 2.83
CA ALA A 468 -0.18 -4.41 2.30
C ALA A 468 -0.73 -2.98 2.42
N LEU A 469 -0.53 -2.31 3.56
CA LEU A 469 -0.86 -0.89 3.72
C LEU A 469 -0.11 -0.03 2.69
N TYR A 470 1.20 -0.25 2.53
CA TYR A 470 2.01 0.52 1.59
C TYR A 470 1.56 0.34 0.14
N TYR A 471 1.19 -0.89 -0.23
CA TYR A 471 0.64 -1.20 -1.53
C TYR A 471 -0.73 -0.53 -1.76
N LEU A 472 -1.67 -0.62 -0.81
CA LEU A 472 -3.00 0.00 -0.94
C LEU A 472 -2.93 1.53 -1.02
N PHE A 473 -1.98 2.15 -0.33
CA PHE A 473 -1.78 3.60 -0.32
C PHE A 473 -0.67 4.08 -1.25
N GLN A 474 -0.15 3.25 -2.16
CA GLN A 474 1.02 3.60 -2.98
C GLN A 474 0.83 4.89 -3.80
N ASP A 475 -0.41 5.15 -4.23
CA ASP A 475 -0.83 6.34 -4.99
C ASP A 475 -1.56 7.38 -4.12
N ALA A 476 -1.42 7.30 -2.80
CA ALA A 476 -2.12 8.18 -1.87
C ALA A 476 -1.55 9.59 -1.84
N ALA A 477 -2.45 10.56 -1.68
CA ALA A 477 -2.07 11.94 -1.43
C ALA A 477 -1.84 12.18 0.07
N THR A 478 -0.65 12.67 0.44
CA THR A 478 -0.37 13.13 1.81
C THR A 478 -0.94 14.53 2.04
N LYS A 479 -1.69 14.72 3.13
CA LYS A 479 -2.28 16.01 3.51
C LYS A 479 -2.12 16.30 4.98
N THR A 480 -1.89 17.57 5.32
CA THR A 480 -1.84 18.04 6.71
C THR A 480 -3.08 18.86 7.00
N VAL A 481 -3.83 18.46 8.02
CA VAL A 481 -5.07 19.09 8.46
C VAL A 481 -4.82 19.75 9.80
N THR A 482 -5.34 20.97 9.98
CA THR A 482 -5.37 21.62 11.30
C THR A 482 -6.71 21.31 11.95
N LEU A 483 -6.74 20.54 13.04
CA LEU A 483 -7.94 20.25 13.82
C LEU A 483 -8.43 21.52 14.52
N ASP A 484 -9.49 22.11 14.01
CA ASP A 484 -10.27 23.13 14.72
C ASP A 484 -11.37 22.47 15.57
N GLU A 485 -11.84 23.15 16.63
CA GLU A 485 -12.98 22.68 17.43
C GLU A 485 -14.20 22.49 16.50
N ALA A 486 -14.72 21.26 16.45
CA ALA A 486 -15.83 20.92 15.59
C ALA A 486 -17.06 21.80 15.94
N PRO A 487 -17.66 22.51 14.97
CA PRO A 487 -18.91 23.23 15.20
C PRO A 487 -19.99 22.26 15.70
N GLU A 488 -20.87 22.70 16.60
CA GLU A 488 -22.01 21.89 17.07
C GLU A 488 -22.79 21.31 15.86
N GLY A 489 -22.80 19.98 15.74
CA GLY A 489 -23.48 19.25 14.66
C GLY A 489 -22.58 18.79 13.50
N ALA A 490 -21.28 19.03 13.53
CA ALA A 490 -20.36 18.50 12.52
C ALA A 490 -19.93 17.05 12.83
N SER A 491 -20.09 16.14 11.85
CA SER A 491 -19.67 14.73 11.95
C SER A 491 -18.24 14.47 11.43
N SER A 492 -17.42 15.50 11.23
CA SER A 492 -16.10 15.39 10.59
C SER A 492 -14.99 15.17 11.63
N LEU A 493 -14.14 14.17 11.36
CA LEU A 493 -12.94 13.82 12.15
C LEU A 493 -11.75 14.76 11.88
N TYR A 494 -11.75 15.47 10.74
CA TYR A 494 -10.62 16.25 10.25
C TYR A 494 -11.09 17.63 9.73
N LEU A 495 -11.71 18.42 10.61
CA LEU A 495 -12.11 19.80 10.33
C LEU A 495 -10.89 20.72 10.31
N GLY A 496 -10.38 21.00 9.10
CA GLY A 496 -9.30 21.96 8.86
C GLY A 496 -9.19 22.33 7.39
N ASN A 497 -8.38 23.36 7.07
CA ASN A 497 -8.09 23.76 5.68
C ASN A 497 -7.25 22.70 4.94
N ALA A 498 -7.85 21.59 4.54
CA ALA A 498 -7.24 20.63 3.64
C ALA A 498 -7.41 21.13 2.20
N ARG A 499 -6.39 21.80 1.65
CA ARG A 499 -6.38 22.16 0.22
C ARG A 499 -5.98 20.94 -0.62
N PHE A 500 -6.94 20.30 -1.26
CA PHE A 500 -6.69 19.33 -2.32
C PHE A 500 -6.37 20.05 -3.63
N ASP A 501 -5.62 19.38 -4.50
CA ASP A 501 -5.35 19.94 -5.83
C ASP A 501 -6.66 19.91 -6.62
N GLY A 502 -7.05 21.06 -7.20
CA GLY A 502 -8.37 21.24 -7.81
C GLY A 502 -9.50 21.74 -6.89
N ASP A 503 -9.24 21.99 -5.60
CA ASP A 503 -10.25 22.57 -4.69
C ASP A 503 -10.65 23.99 -5.13
N THR A 504 -11.97 24.23 -5.15
CA THR A 504 -12.53 25.56 -5.47
C THR A 504 -13.25 26.16 -4.25
N GLU A 505 -12.64 27.17 -3.63
CA GLU A 505 -13.25 27.87 -2.50
C GLU A 505 -14.28 28.90 -2.99
N ARG A 506 -15.58 28.62 -2.82
CA ARG A 506 -16.65 29.58 -3.14
C ARG A 506 -16.86 30.58 -2.01
N LYS A 507 -16.18 31.72 -2.06
CA LYS A 507 -16.42 32.83 -1.13
C LYS A 507 -17.68 33.61 -1.53
N LYS A 508 -18.72 33.60 -0.68
CA LYS A 508 -19.86 34.52 -0.80
C LYS A 508 -19.44 35.92 -0.32
N ILE A 509 -18.93 36.73 -1.24
CA ILE A 509 -18.64 38.14 -0.97
C ILE A 509 -19.97 38.91 -1.00
N LYS A 510 -20.48 39.29 0.17
CA LYS A 510 -21.67 40.13 0.28
C LYS A 510 -21.27 41.59 0.07
N TYR A 511 -21.42 42.09 -1.14
CA TYR A 511 -21.33 43.53 -1.39
C TYR A 511 -22.56 44.21 -0.78
N SER A 512 -22.34 45.07 0.21
CA SER A 512 -23.37 46.01 0.68
C SER A 512 -22.93 47.41 0.32
N ILE A 513 -23.77 48.15 -0.40
CA ILE A 513 -23.53 49.56 -0.67
C ILE A 513 -23.61 50.29 0.67
N PRO A 514 -22.55 51.03 1.08
CA PRO A 514 -22.58 51.81 2.31
C PRO A 514 -23.80 52.72 2.30
N ARG A 515 -24.56 52.75 3.41
CA ARG A 515 -25.76 53.61 3.52
C ARG A 515 -25.46 55.07 3.18
N SER A 516 -24.22 55.53 3.42
CA SER A 516 -23.73 56.85 3.02
C SER A 516 -23.81 57.08 1.51
N SER A 517 -23.40 56.11 0.69
CA SER A 517 -23.46 56.22 -0.78
C SER A 517 -24.90 56.23 -1.30
N ALA A 518 -25.80 55.46 -0.68
CA ALA A 518 -27.22 55.45 -1.04
C ALA A 518 -27.95 56.75 -0.67
N ILE A 519 -27.60 57.35 0.48
CA ILE A 519 -28.15 58.65 0.89
C ILE A 519 -27.63 59.77 -0.02
N ALA A 520 -26.34 59.75 -0.36
CA ALA A 520 -25.74 60.76 -1.24
C ALA A 520 -26.37 60.76 -2.64
N THR A 521 -26.63 59.58 -3.23
CA THR A 521 -27.32 59.50 -4.52
C THR A 521 -28.77 59.98 -4.44
N ALA A 522 -29.50 59.66 -3.37
CA ALA A 522 -30.87 60.15 -3.17
C ALA A 522 -30.95 61.69 -3.06
N ILE A 523 -30.00 62.29 -2.33
CA ILE A 523 -29.89 63.76 -2.21
C ILE A 523 -29.56 64.39 -3.57
N GLY A 524 -28.61 63.82 -4.30
CA GLY A 524 -28.24 64.31 -5.64
C GLY A 524 -29.42 64.30 -6.61
N VAL A 525 -30.23 63.24 -6.59
CA VAL A 525 -31.46 63.15 -7.41
C VAL A 525 -32.49 64.20 -7.00
N ALA A 526 -32.69 64.42 -5.70
CA ALA A 526 -33.63 65.44 -5.21
C ALA A 526 -33.22 66.87 -5.63
N ILE A 527 -31.92 67.18 -5.62
CA ILE A 527 -31.39 68.47 -6.07
C ILE A 527 -31.64 68.67 -7.57
N LEU A 528 -31.39 67.64 -8.39
CA LEU A 528 -31.63 67.71 -9.84
C LEU A 528 -33.11 67.95 -10.17
N ILE A 529 -34.00 67.25 -9.47
CA ILE A 529 -35.45 67.45 -9.61
C ILE A 529 -35.85 68.87 -9.19
N GLY A 530 -35.26 69.39 -8.10
CA GLY A 530 -35.46 70.77 -7.65
C GLY A 530 -35.03 71.80 -8.68
N PHE A 531 -33.85 71.64 -9.28
CA PHE A 531 -33.38 72.54 -10.36
C PHE A 531 -34.27 72.48 -11.60
N ALA A 532 -34.70 71.29 -12.02
CA ALA A 532 -35.62 71.14 -13.15
C ALA A 532 -36.95 71.86 -12.88
N PHE A 533 -37.48 71.79 -11.66
CA PHE A 533 -38.72 72.48 -11.29
C PHE A 533 -38.55 74.01 -11.29
N VAL A 534 -37.42 74.53 -10.80
CA VAL A 534 -37.14 75.98 -10.81
C VAL A 534 -37.07 76.54 -12.23
N VAL A 535 -36.43 75.81 -13.16
CA VAL A 535 -36.35 76.21 -14.57
C VAL A 535 -37.73 76.23 -15.24
N VAL A 536 -38.64 75.33 -14.87
CA VAL A 536 -39.99 75.27 -15.43
C VAL A 536 -40.92 76.33 -14.82
N VAL A 537 -40.80 76.61 -13.51
CA VAL A 537 -41.74 77.48 -12.79
C VAL A 537 -41.36 78.96 -12.84
N VAL A 538 -40.10 79.30 -13.10
CA VAL A 538 -39.68 80.69 -13.35
C VAL A 538 -39.75 80.95 -14.85
N PRO A 539 -40.85 81.52 -15.40
CA PRO A 539 -40.85 81.94 -16.79
C PRO A 539 -39.81 83.05 -16.94
N MET A 540 -38.79 82.83 -17.79
CA MET A 540 -37.85 83.90 -18.16
C MET A 540 -38.67 85.07 -18.71
N GLU A 541 -38.70 86.19 -17.97
CA GLU A 541 -39.45 87.41 -18.32
C GLU A 541 -39.12 87.92 -19.74
N ARG A 542 -37.98 87.50 -20.31
CA ARG A 542 -37.56 87.73 -21.69
C ARG A 542 -38.52 87.17 -22.74
N VAL A 543 -39.20 86.04 -22.51
CA VAL A 543 -40.12 85.41 -23.48
C VAL A 543 -41.46 86.19 -23.62
N LYS A 544 -41.76 87.09 -22.69
CA LYS A 544 -42.99 87.92 -22.74
C LYS A 544 -42.86 89.20 -23.57
N LYS A 545 -41.65 89.61 -23.98
CA LYS A 545 -41.43 90.83 -24.77
C LYS A 545 -41.43 90.63 -26.29
N SER A 546 -41.52 89.39 -26.77
CA SER A 546 -41.62 89.09 -28.21
C SER A 546 -43.04 89.38 -28.72
N PRO A 547 -43.20 90.05 -29.88
CA PRO A 547 -44.50 90.41 -30.44
C PRO A 547 -45.28 89.23 -31.04
N GLU A 548 -44.66 88.04 -31.13
CA GLU A 548 -45.25 86.86 -31.77
C GLU A 548 -46.24 86.11 -30.86
N THR A 549 -47.24 85.46 -31.45
CA THR A 549 -48.34 84.82 -30.70
C THR A 549 -48.14 83.32 -30.44
N ASN A 550 -47.24 82.65 -31.16
CA ASN A 550 -46.95 81.23 -31.03
C ASN A 550 -45.68 80.97 -30.17
N PHE A 551 -45.75 80.04 -29.21
CA PHE A 551 -44.66 79.75 -28.26
C PHE A 551 -43.38 79.24 -28.93
N ALA A 552 -43.52 78.40 -29.98
CA ALA A 552 -42.37 77.91 -30.74
C ALA A 552 -41.70 79.05 -31.54
N ALA A 553 -42.50 79.95 -32.13
CA ALA A 553 -42.01 81.11 -32.88
C ALA A 553 -41.30 82.13 -31.97
N ARG A 554 -41.76 82.30 -30.72
CA ARG A 554 -41.07 83.14 -29.72
C ARG A 554 -39.68 82.65 -29.39
N TYR A 555 -39.51 81.33 -29.26
CA TYR A 555 -38.23 80.73 -28.90
C TYR A 555 -37.23 80.82 -30.06
N VAL A 556 -37.71 80.62 -31.29
CA VAL A 556 -36.90 80.79 -32.51
C VAL A 556 -36.48 82.24 -32.69
N ALA A 557 -37.39 83.20 -32.53
CA ALA A 557 -37.09 84.63 -32.68
C ALA A 557 -35.98 85.10 -31.73
N VAL A 558 -36.05 84.68 -30.46
CA VAL A 558 -35.03 85.01 -29.44
C VAL A 558 -33.67 84.38 -29.76
N LEU A 559 -33.64 83.14 -30.27
CA LEU A 559 -32.39 82.48 -30.68
C LEU A 559 -31.76 83.15 -31.91
N THR A 560 -32.56 83.53 -32.91
CA THR A 560 -32.06 84.24 -34.09
C THR A 560 -31.52 85.63 -33.80
N GLU A 561 -32.08 86.35 -32.82
CA GLU A 561 -31.59 87.68 -32.41
C GLU A 561 -30.29 87.60 -31.59
N GLU A 562 -30.07 86.46 -30.90
CA GLU A 562 -28.83 86.15 -30.17
C GLU A 562 -27.67 85.77 -31.11
N ASP A 563 -27.97 85.03 -32.19
CA ASP A 563 -26.98 84.61 -33.20
C ASP A 563 -26.71 85.69 -34.27
N TYR A 564 -27.69 86.56 -34.59
CA TYR A 564 -27.56 87.61 -35.62
C TYR A 564 -28.09 88.95 -35.10
N PRO A 565 -27.28 89.69 -34.33
CA PRO A 565 -27.68 91.00 -33.86
C PRO A 565 -27.84 91.98 -35.04
N PRO A 566 -28.70 93.01 -34.92
CA PRO A 566 -29.09 93.88 -36.03
C PRO A 566 -27.92 94.69 -36.63
N GLU A 567 -26.77 94.75 -35.96
CA GLU A 567 -25.54 95.30 -36.54
C GLU A 567 -24.92 94.40 -37.63
N VAL A 568 -25.25 93.10 -37.64
CA VAL A 568 -24.71 92.10 -38.58
C VAL A 568 -25.71 91.74 -39.68
N HIS A 569 -27.01 91.76 -39.38
CA HIS A 569 -28.07 91.40 -40.33
C HIS A 569 -29.29 92.33 -40.21
N ASP A 570 -29.37 93.34 -41.09
CA ASP A 570 -30.54 94.23 -41.19
C ASP A 570 -31.30 93.94 -42.50
N CYS A 571 -32.48 93.32 -42.41
CA CYS A 571 -33.33 92.92 -43.55
C CYS A 571 -34.13 94.10 -44.15
N ASN A 572 -33.51 95.27 -44.27
CA ASN A 572 -34.12 96.46 -44.86
C ASN A 572 -33.46 96.79 -46.20
N LEU A 573 -34.24 96.80 -47.28
CA LEU A 573 -33.81 97.24 -48.60
C LEU A 573 -33.67 98.76 -48.59
N LYS A 574 -32.45 99.25 -48.82
CA LYS A 574 -32.18 100.69 -48.94
C LYS A 574 -32.23 101.11 -50.41
N LEU A 575 -33.20 101.96 -50.74
CA LEU A 575 -33.29 102.55 -52.08
C LEU A 575 -32.21 103.63 -52.28
N PRO A 576 -31.81 103.94 -53.54
CA PRO A 576 -30.83 104.99 -53.84
C PRO A 576 -31.24 106.39 -53.33
N THR A 577 -32.53 106.59 -53.04
CA THR A 577 -33.10 107.82 -52.48
C THR A 577 -32.97 107.91 -50.95
N GLY A 578 -32.55 106.83 -50.27
CA GLY A 578 -32.28 106.80 -48.82
C GLY A 578 -33.37 106.23 -47.93
N GLU A 579 -34.54 105.88 -48.48
CA GLU A 579 -35.61 105.17 -47.75
C GLU A 579 -35.28 103.69 -47.52
N LEU A 580 -35.72 103.18 -46.35
CA LEU A 580 -35.57 101.79 -45.93
C LEU A 580 -36.93 101.09 -46.00
N LEU A 581 -37.01 99.98 -46.75
CA LEU A 581 -38.22 99.17 -46.89
C LEU A 581 -37.98 97.76 -46.35
N LYS A 582 -38.98 97.19 -45.68
CA LYS A 582 -38.94 95.80 -45.20
C LYS A 582 -39.03 94.83 -46.38
N MET A 583 -38.16 93.83 -46.36
CA MET A 583 -38.01 92.88 -47.47
C MET A 583 -39.15 91.86 -47.57
N ASP A 584 -39.92 91.65 -46.50
CA ASP A 584 -40.98 90.64 -46.39
C ASP A 584 -42.20 90.85 -47.30
N ASP A 585 -42.40 92.08 -47.81
CA ASP A 585 -43.52 92.42 -48.69
C ASP A 585 -43.24 92.16 -50.18
N TYR A 586 -42.04 91.66 -50.52
CA TYR A 586 -41.59 91.48 -51.89
C TYR A 586 -41.04 90.08 -52.15
N THR A 587 -41.54 89.42 -53.19
CA THR A 587 -40.99 88.15 -53.68
C THR A 587 -39.82 88.43 -54.62
N VAL A 588 -38.62 87.96 -54.24
CA VAL A 588 -37.41 88.10 -55.05
C VAL A 588 -37.46 87.12 -56.22
N ASP A 589 -37.53 87.65 -57.45
CA ASP A 589 -37.62 86.85 -58.68
C ASP A 589 -36.22 86.42 -59.19
N ALA A 590 -35.19 87.22 -58.93
CA ALA A 590 -33.79 86.88 -59.18
C ALA A 590 -32.86 87.72 -58.29
N MET A 591 -31.72 87.14 -57.88
CA MET A 591 -30.75 87.80 -57.04
C MET A 591 -29.38 87.78 -57.74
N THR A 592 -28.80 88.96 -57.99
CA THR A 592 -27.49 89.07 -58.64
C THR A 592 -26.52 89.72 -57.67
N LEU A 593 -25.48 89.00 -57.27
CA LEU A 593 -24.48 89.51 -56.34
C LEU A 593 -23.42 90.29 -57.12
N HIS A 594 -23.18 91.53 -56.72
CA HIS A 594 -22.14 92.38 -57.28
C HIS A 594 -20.94 92.44 -56.34
N PHE A 595 -19.75 92.12 -56.85
CA PHE A 595 -18.53 92.29 -56.10
C PHE A 595 -18.11 93.76 -56.15
N LYS A 596 -18.07 94.44 -55.00
CA LYS A 596 -17.83 95.89 -54.90
C LYS A 596 -16.45 96.35 -55.44
N GLY A 597 -15.55 95.41 -55.71
CA GLY A 597 -14.23 95.68 -56.28
C GLY A 597 -14.15 95.61 -57.81
N ASN A 598 -15.15 95.05 -58.51
CA ASN A 598 -15.15 94.94 -59.97
C ASN A 598 -16.58 94.73 -60.53
N GLU A 599 -17.16 95.75 -61.17
CA GLU A 599 -18.59 95.75 -61.54
C GLU A 599 -18.96 94.85 -62.74
N GLU A 600 -17.99 94.31 -63.47
CA GLU A 600 -18.26 93.51 -64.68
C GLU A 600 -18.40 92.00 -64.44
N GLU A 601 -18.00 91.49 -63.27
CA GLU A 601 -18.09 90.05 -62.98
C GLU A 601 -19.41 89.74 -62.26
N LYS A 602 -20.35 89.14 -63.01
CA LYS A 602 -21.67 88.75 -62.50
C LYS A 602 -21.70 87.26 -62.19
N ALA A 603 -22.04 86.91 -60.97
CA ALA A 603 -22.47 85.56 -60.62
C ALA A 603 -24.00 85.56 -60.55
N HIS A 604 -24.63 84.71 -61.36
CA HIS A 604 -26.06 84.43 -61.30
C HIS A 604 -26.28 83.27 -60.33
N LEU A 605 -27.20 83.45 -59.36
CA LEU A 605 -27.67 82.41 -58.45
C LEU A 605 -29.10 82.02 -58.82
#